data_AF-A0AAV2IPI7-F1
#
_entry.id   AF-A0AAV2IPI7-F1
#
_cell.length_a   1.000
_cell.length_b   1.000
_cell.length_c   1.000
_cell.angle_alpha   90.00
_cell.angle_beta   90.00
_cell.angle_gamma   90.00
#
_symmetry.space_group_name_H-M   'P 1'
#
loop_
_entity.id
_entity.type
_entity.pdbx_description
1 polymer ?
#
loop_
_entity_poly.entity_id
_entity_poly.type
_entity_poly.pdbx_seq_one_letter_code
_entity_poly.pdbx_strand_id
1 'polypeptide(L)'
;LRVKFELGLFDNAMPDKSLMANFGKAEHQKIALEAARESIVLLKNQNNILPLPKNKKVLVTGPTADSLISLNNGWTYVWQGSEASLYPKDKPTIQKAIEEKLGGKNFEFVQGTHIVRKPNSTSNNNPTDIDEEVNVKKAVDEAKDADYIVLCLGEGSYTEHPGDISDLTLPEIQLKFAEAIIETGKPVVLVLAEGRPRIINRIADKVSAILLALNPGNEGGRAVTDVIFGDYNPNGKLPFTY
;
A
#
# COMPACT_ATOMS: atom_id res chain seq x y z
N LEU A 1 8.42 9.95 40.59
CA LEU A 1 8.78 11.39 40.57
C LEU A 1 9.98 11.68 39.67
N ARG A 2 11.08 10.91 39.72
CA ARG A 2 12.31 11.11 38.92
C ARG A 2 12.11 11.54 37.45
N VAL A 3 11.35 10.77 36.66
CA VAL A 3 11.10 11.10 35.24
C VAL A 3 10.48 12.49 35.03
N LYS A 4 9.56 12.90 35.92
CA LYS A 4 8.94 14.24 35.81
C LYS A 4 9.94 15.37 36.09
N PHE A 5 10.90 15.14 36.97
CA PHE A 5 11.99 16.08 37.22
C PHE A 5 12.98 16.12 36.05
N GLU A 6 13.37 14.96 35.52
CA GLU A 6 14.28 14.88 34.36
C GLU A 6 13.69 15.53 33.10
N LEU A 7 12.37 15.45 32.91
CA LEU A 7 11.66 16.13 31.82
C LEU A 7 11.40 17.62 32.08
N GLY A 8 11.81 18.16 33.24
CA GLY A 8 11.58 19.56 33.60
C GLY A 8 10.12 19.94 33.82
N LEU A 9 9.21 18.96 34.01
CA LEU A 9 7.76 19.22 34.11
C LEU A 9 7.36 19.96 35.39
N PHE A 10 8.24 20.02 36.39
CA PHE A 10 8.04 20.85 37.58
C PHE A 10 8.39 22.33 37.34
N ASP A 11 9.30 22.61 36.40
CA ASP A 11 9.71 23.96 36.03
C ASP A 11 8.79 24.53 34.95
N ASN A 12 8.52 23.73 33.91
CA ASN A 12 7.57 24.07 32.85
C ASN A 12 6.78 22.81 32.43
N ALA A 13 5.53 22.74 32.87
CA ALA A 13 4.65 21.63 32.53
C ALA A 13 4.09 21.68 31.09
N MET A 14 4.24 22.83 30.40
CA MET A 14 3.62 23.05 29.09
C MET A 14 4.66 22.96 27.96
N PRO A 15 4.29 22.34 26.82
CA PRO A 15 5.19 22.25 25.67
C PRO A 15 5.49 23.63 25.08
N ASP A 16 6.69 23.78 24.52
CA ASP A 16 7.08 24.98 23.80
C ASP A 16 6.27 25.14 22.51
N LYS A 17 5.44 26.18 22.46
CA LYS A 17 4.59 26.51 21.32
C LYS A 17 5.38 26.88 20.07
N SER A 18 6.63 27.32 20.20
CA SER A 18 7.49 27.68 19.07
C SER A 18 7.74 26.48 18.12
N LEU A 19 7.71 25.26 18.67
CA LEU A 19 7.94 24.01 17.93
C LEU A 19 6.85 23.72 16.89
N MET A 20 5.66 24.33 17.02
CA MET A 20 4.60 24.20 16.01
C MET A 20 5.07 24.64 14.61
N ALA A 21 6.01 25.59 14.53
CA ALA A 21 6.58 26.03 13.25
C ALA A 21 7.35 24.92 12.51
N ASN A 22 7.73 23.84 13.21
CA ASN A 22 8.41 22.67 12.62
C ASN A 22 7.44 21.57 12.16
N PHE A 23 6.14 21.66 12.45
CA PHE A 23 5.20 20.60 12.11
C PHE A 23 4.93 20.55 10.59
N GLY A 24 4.97 19.34 10.01
CA GLY A 24 4.53 19.08 8.63
C GLY A 24 5.33 19.77 7.51
N LYS A 25 6.52 20.30 7.80
CA LYS A 25 7.35 21.01 6.82
C LYS A 25 7.67 20.17 5.59
N ALA A 26 7.87 20.84 4.45
CA ALA A 26 8.25 20.21 3.19
C ALA A 26 9.53 19.36 3.30
N GLU A 27 10.49 19.77 4.15
CA GLU A 27 11.72 19.00 4.41
C GLU A 27 11.42 17.64 5.07
N HIS A 28 10.46 17.56 5.98
CA HIS A 28 10.03 16.30 6.61
C HIS A 28 9.30 15.41 5.60
N GLN A 29 8.47 15.99 4.74
CA GLN A 29 7.77 15.25 3.69
C GLN A 29 8.76 14.66 2.66
N LYS A 30 9.82 15.41 2.32
CA LYS A 30 10.90 14.92 1.46
C LYS A 30 11.62 13.73 2.09
N ILE A 31 11.98 13.82 3.37
CA ILE A 31 12.61 12.72 4.11
C ILE A 31 11.69 11.50 4.16
N ALA A 32 10.39 11.70 4.40
CA ALA A 32 9.41 10.60 4.40
C ALA A 32 9.31 9.90 3.03
N LEU A 33 9.31 10.66 1.93
CA LEU A 33 9.32 10.09 0.58
C LEU A 33 10.61 9.32 0.28
N GLU A 34 11.76 9.83 0.71
CA GLU A 34 13.06 9.16 0.53
C GLU A 34 13.11 7.85 1.32
N ALA A 35 12.66 7.85 2.58
CA ALA A 35 12.53 6.63 3.38
C ALA A 35 11.57 5.61 2.74
N ALA A 36 10.41 6.06 2.22
CA ALA A 36 9.46 5.19 1.54
C ALA A 36 10.03 4.59 0.24
N ARG A 37 10.83 5.35 -0.51
CA ARG A 37 11.53 4.85 -1.71
C ARG A 37 12.57 3.79 -1.34
N GLU A 38 13.34 4.04 -0.29
CA GLU A 38 14.36 3.11 0.20
C GLU A 38 13.79 1.83 0.82
N SER A 39 12.56 1.87 1.33
CA SER A 39 11.93 0.70 1.96
C SER A 39 11.31 -0.29 0.97
N ILE A 40 11.08 0.10 -0.30
CA ILE A 40 10.47 -0.78 -1.29
C ILE A 40 11.46 -1.85 -1.75
N VAL A 41 11.06 -3.11 -1.66
CA VAL A 41 11.88 -4.25 -2.05
C VAL A 41 11.40 -4.82 -3.39
N LEU A 42 12.30 -4.87 -4.37
CA LEU A 42 12.06 -5.56 -5.64
C LEU A 42 12.38 -7.06 -5.47
N LEU A 43 11.35 -7.89 -5.36
CA LEU A 43 11.51 -9.34 -5.13
C LEU A 43 11.66 -10.13 -6.42
N LYS A 44 11.06 -9.66 -7.51
CA LYS A 44 11.09 -10.33 -8.82
C LYS A 44 10.98 -9.30 -9.94
N ASN A 45 11.77 -9.47 -10.99
CA ASN A 45 11.70 -8.67 -12.23
C ASN A 45 12.06 -9.55 -13.44
N GLN A 46 11.10 -10.34 -13.92
CA GLN A 46 11.34 -11.21 -15.08
C GLN A 46 11.48 -10.38 -16.35
N ASN A 47 12.45 -10.77 -17.19
CA ASN A 47 12.74 -10.14 -18.48
C ASN A 47 12.95 -8.62 -18.41
N ASN A 48 13.35 -8.09 -17.25
CA ASN A 48 13.51 -6.65 -17.00
C ASN A 48 12.27 -5.83 -17.39
N ILE A 49 11.08 -6.32 -17.03
CA ILE A 49 9.82 -5.63 -17.33
C ILE A 49 9.71 -4.26 -16.63
N LEU A 50 10.25 -4.15 -15.42
CA LEU A 50 10.38 -2.87 -14.73
C LEU A 50 11.71 -2.19 -15.10
N PRO A 51 11.70 -0.86 -15.33
CA PRO A 51 10.55 0.05 -15.23
C PRO A 51 9.58 -0.02 -16.42
N LEU A 52 8.29 0.22 -16.18
CA LEU A 52 7.26 0.23 -17.22
C LEU A 52 7.36 1.47 -18.12
N PRO A 53 7.08 1.37 -19.43
CA PRO A 53 7.01 2.52 -20.33
C PRO A 53 5.79 3.42 -20.02
N LYS A 54 6.02 4.73 -19.91
CA LYS A 54 4.97 5.74 -19.61
C LYS A 54 3.95 5.96 -20.75
N ASN A 55 4.24 5.45 -21.96
CA ASN A 55 3.39 5.60 -23.14
C ASN A 55 2.46 4.39 -23.39
N LYS A 56 2.36 3.47 -22.42
CA LYS A 56 1.59 2.22 -22.51
C LYS A 56 0.35 2.28 -21.62
N LYS A 57 -0.72 1.58 -22.00
CA LYS A 57 -1.95 1.51 -21.20
C LYS A 57 -1.71 0.59 -20.00
N VAL A 58 -1.83 1.15 -18.79
CA VAL A 58 -1.70 0.44 -17.53
C VAL A 58 -3.06 0.34 -16.86
N LEU A 59 -3.49 -0.88 -16.56
CA LEU A 59 -4.60 -1.11 -15.63
C LEU A 59 -4.04 -1.17 -14.21
N VAL A 60 -4.56 -0.34 -13.31
CA VAL A 60 -4.34 -0.47 -11.87
C VAL A 60 -5.54 -1.16 -11.25
N THR A 61 -5.31 -2.15 -10.40
CA THR A 61 -6.39 -2.96 -9.81
C THR A 61 -5.98 -3.55 -8.46
N GLY A 62 -6.95 -4.11 -7.73
CA GLY A 62 -6.78 -4.75 -6.43
C GLY A 62 -7.15 -3.85 -5.24
N PRO A 63 -7.39 -4.47 -4.07
CA PRO A 63 -8.04 -3.80 -2.95
C PRO A 63 -7.15 -2.77 -2.24
N THR A 64 -5.82 -2.86 -2.39
CA THR A 64 -4.86 -1.93 -1.76
C THR A 64 -4.45 -0.79 -2.68
N ALA A 65 -4.91 -0.79 -3.94
CA ALA A 65 -4.51 0.21 -4.95
C ALA A 65 -4.92 1.64 -4.57
N ASP A 66 -6.14 1.83 -4.06
CA ASP A 66 -6.69 3.13 -3.68
C ASP A 66 -6.95 3.23 -2.16
N SER A 67 -5.95 2.87 -1.34
CA SER A 67 -6.09 2.81 0.12
C SER A 67 -4.87 3.40 0.84
N LEU A 68 -5.01 4.61 1.42
CA LEU A 68 -4.01 5.13 2.36
C LEU A 68 -3.96 4.32 3.66
N ILE A 69 -5.07 3.66 4.03
CA ILE A 69 -5.16 2.76 5.17
C ILE A 69 -4.17 1.60 5.00
N SER A 70 -4.16 0.94 3.84
CA SER A 70 -3.25 -0.18 3.57
C SER A 70 -1.78 0.27 3.50
N LEU A 71 -1.52 1.50 3.02
CA LEU A 71 -0.17 2.03 2.97
C LEU A 71 0.40 2.43 4.34
N ASN A 72 -0.45 2.78 5.32
CA ASN A 72 0.00 3.23 6.65
C ASN A 72 -0.19 2.18 7.75
N ASN A 73 -1.21 1.33 7.64
CA ASN A 73 -1.60 0.31 8.63
C ASN A 73 -1.97 0.93 10.00
N GLY A 74 -1.93 0.10 11.05
CA GLY A 74 -2.15 0.47 12.44
C GLY A 74 -1.25 1.58 12.97
N TRP A 75 -1.53 2.04 14.19
CA TRP A 75 -0.83 3.14 14.86
C TRP A 75 -0.83 4.48 14.09
N THR A 76 -1.72 4.64 13.12
CA THR A 76 -1.77 5.83 12.27
C THR A 76 -3.13 6.51 12.39
N TYR A 77 -3.13 7.75 12.90
CA TYR A 77 -4.30 8.57 13.25
C TYR A 77 -5.20 8.02 14.38
N VAL A 78 -5.62 6.76 14.29
CA VAL A 78 -6.28 6.00 15.36
C VAL A 78 -5.51 4.71 15.60
N TRP A 79 -5.79 4.03 16.73
CA TRP A 79 -5.12 2.78 17.08
C TRP A 79 -5.12 1.79 15.93
N GLN A 80 -6.29 1.41 15.41
CA GLN A 80 -6.40 0.43 14.32
C GLN A 80 -6.15 0.99 12.92
N GLY A 81 -5.77 2.26 12.75
CA GLY A 81 -5.53 2.88 11.44
C GLY A 81 -6.74 3.02 10.51
N SER A 82 -7.96 2.74 10.97
CA SER A 82 -9.12 2.44 10.12
C SER A 82 -10.00 3.62 9.72
N GLU A 83 -9.71 4.84 10.17
CA GLU A 83 -10.54 6.02 9.92
C GLU A 83 -10.06 6.79 8.69
N ALA A 84 -10.56 6.40 7.50
CA ALA A 84 -10.16 6.99 6.22
C ALA A 84 -10.29 8.54 6.20
N SER A 85 -11.26 9.10 6.92
CA SER A 85 -11.53 10.54 6.97
C SER A 85 -10.42 11.36 7.65
N LEU A 86 -9.56 10.73 8.46
CA LEU A 86 -8.45 11.38 9.15
C LEU A 86 -7.17 11.43 8.31
N TYR A 87 -7.12 10.67 7.22
CA TYR A 87 -5.97 10.67 6.33
C TYR A 87 -5.92 11.97 5.49
N PRO A 88 -4.72 12.47 5.21
CA PRO A 88 -4.51 13.68 4.43
C PRO A 88 -4.99 13.49 2.98
N LYS A 89 -5.83 14.41 2.51
CA LYS A 89 -6.42 14.35 1.16
C LYS A 89 -5.44 14.71 0.04
N ASP A 90 -4.32 15.33 0.38
CA ASP A 90 -3.25 15.74 -0.53
C ASP A 90 -2.17 14.66 -0.72
N LYS A 91 -2.33 13.48 -0.09
CA LYS A 91 -1.42 12.35 -0.22
C LYS A 91 -2.01 11.28 -1.14
N PRO A 92 -1.30 10.89 -2.21
CA PRO A 92 -1.86 9.98 -3.18
C PRO A 92 -1.72 8.52 -2.73
N THR A 93 -2.74 7.73 -3.02
CA THR A 93 -2.68 6.27 -3.06
C THR A 93 -1.83 5.80 -4.24
N ILE A 94 -1.60 4.48 -4.40
CA ILE A 94 -0.91 3.94 -5.58
C ILE A 94 -1.70 4.28 -6.84
N GLN A 95 -3.02 4.07 -6.83
CA GLN A 95 -3.92 4.42 -7.92
C GLN A 95 -3.78 5.88 -8.31
N LYS A 96 -3.89 6.80 -7.35
CA LYS A 96 -3.81 8.25 -7.60
C LYS A 96 -2.45 8.67 -8.11
N ALA A 97 -1.36 8.14 -7.56
CA ALA A 97 -0.02 8.48 -8.00
C ALA A 97 0.27 7.98 -9.43
N ILE A 98 -0.24 6.81 -9.81
CA ILE A 98 -0.14 6.30 -11.19
C ILE A 98 -1.05 7.11 -12.14
N GLU A 99 -2.25 7.48 -11.70
CA GLU A 99 -3.17 8.35 -12.45
C GLU A 99 -2.52 9.71 -12.76
N GLU A 100 -1.92 10.34 -11.75
CA GLU A 100 -1.16 11.60 -11.89
C GLU A 100 0.03 11.46 -12.85
N LYS A 101 0.70 10.30 -12.86
CA LYS A 101 1.89 10.07 -13.67
C LYS A 101 1.59 9.76 -15.14
N LEU A 102 0.53 9.00 -15.41
CA LEU A 102 0.18 8.56 -16.77
C LEU A 102 -0.92 9.42 -17.41
N GLY A 103 -2.02 9.62 -16.68
CA GLY A 103 -3.20 10.34 -17.13
C GLY A 103 -3.85 9.83 -18.43
N GLY A 104 -5.01 10.41 -18.74
CA GLY A 104 -5.68 10.24 -20.04
C GLY A 104 -5.89 8.78 -20.44
N LYS A 105 -5.58 8.43 -21.70
CA LYS A 105 -5.84 7.11 -22.29
C LYS A 105 -4.88 5.99 -21.83
N ASN A 106 -3.81 6.34 -21.11
CA ASN A 106 -2.78 5.38 -20.69
C ASN A 106 -3.05 4.81 -19.29
N PHE A 107 -4.11 5.28 -18.64
CA PHE A 107 -4.48 4.90 -17.28
C PHE A 107 -5.91 4.37 -17.26
N GLU A 108 -6.13 3.26 -16.57
CA GLU A 108 -7.46 2.78 -16.18
C GLU A 108 -7.40 2.24 -14.76
N PHE A 109 -8.48 2.43 -13.99
CA PHE A 109 -8.61 1.86 -12.65
C PHE A 109 -9.92 1.10 -12.51
N VAL A 110 -9.80 -0.17 -12.12
CA VAL A 110 -10.94 -0.99 -11.68
C VAL A 110 -10.52 -1.74 -10.45
N GLN A 111 -11.22 -1.57 -9.33
CA GLN A 111 -10.75 -2.12 -8.06
C GLN A 111 -10.73 -3.67 -7.99
N GLY A 112 -11.70 -4.34 -8.61
CA GLY A 112 -11.81 -5.80 -8.57
C GLY A 112 -12.40 -6.31 -7.27
N THR A 113 -11.61 -6.30 -6.20
CA THR A 113 -12.02 -6.69 -4.83
C THR A 113 -11.85 -5.52 -3.86
N HIS A 114 -12.42 -5.63 -2.66
CA HIS A 114 -12.34 -4.59 -1.63
C HIS A 114 -12.05 -5.22 -0.27
N ILE A 115 -11.22 -4.54 0.53
CA ILE A 115 -11.04 -4.86 1.94
C ILE A 115 -11.99 -3.95 2.71
N VAL A 116 -13.01 -4.53 3.34
CA VAL A 116 -14.00 -3.80 4.14
C VAL A 116 -13.91 -4.16 5.61
N ARG A 117 -14.10 -3.14 6.43
CA ARG A 117 -14.30 -3.30 7.87
C ARG A 117 -15.74 -3.74 8.11
N LYS A 118 -15.95 -4.79 8.90
CA LYS A 118 -17.31 -5.20 9.28
C LYS A 118 -18.05 -4.04 9.97
N PRO A 119 -19.33 -3.79 9.63
CA PRO A 119 -20.14 -2.79 10.31
C PRO A 119 -20.12 -2.99 11.83
N ASN A 120 -20.10 -1.88 12.57
CA ASN A 120 -19.98 -1.85 14.04
C ASN A 120 -18.63 -2.31 14.63
N SER A 121 -17.61 -2.54 13.80
CA SER A 121 -16.23 -2.66 14.30
C SER A 121 -15.69 -1.25 14.54
N THR A 122 -15.67 -0.81 15.80
CA THR A 122 -15.08 0.49 16.16
C THR A 122 -13.56 0.43 16.07
N SER A 123 -12.91 1.58 15.85
CA SER A 123 -11.45 1.72 15.79
C SER A 123 -10.71 1.27 17.06
N ASN A 124 -11.44 1.03 18.17
CA ASN A 124 -10.92 0.57 19.46
C ASN A 124 -11.41 -0.82 19.89
N ASN A 125 -11.98 -1.62 18.98
CA ASN A 125 -12.39 -3.00 19.25
C ASN A 125 -11.76 -3.96 18.23
N ASN A 126 -11.83 -5.28 18.43
CA ASN A 126 -11.24 -6.29 17.52
C ASN A 126 -11.81 -6.20 16.10
N PRO A 127 -11.17 -5.49 15.15
CA PRO A 127 -11.75 -5.35 13.85
C PRO A 127 -11.26 -6.48 12.97
N THR A 128 -12.18 -7.18 12.33
CA THR A 128 -11.82 -8.15 11.28
C THR A 128 -12.18 -7.53 9.94
N ASP A 129 -11.14 -7.10 9.22
CA ASP A 129 -11.27 -6.81 7.80
C ASP A 129 -11.72 -8.09 7.08
N ILE A 130 -12.60 -7.92 6.10
CA ILE A 130 -13.03 -8.99 5.20
C ILE A 130 -12.83 -8.54 3.77
N ASP A 131 -12.49 -9.48 2.91
CA ASP A 131 -12.45 -9.24 1.48
C ASP A 131 -13.82 -9.49 0.87
N GLU A 132 -14.22 -8.65 -0.08
CA GLU A 132 -15.41 -8.82 -0.90
C GLU A 132 -15.10 -8.59 -2.37
N GLU A 133 -15.86 -9.27 -3.24
CA GLU A 133 -15.83 -9.00 -4.68
C GLU A 133 -16.69 -7.77 -4.99
N VAL A 134 -16.21 -6.89 -5.87
CA VAL A 134 -16.97 -5.71 -6.29
C VAL A 134 -17.10 -5.67 -7.81
N ASN A 135 -15.98 -5.64 -8.52
CA ASN A 135 -15.93 -5.43 -9.96
C ASN A 135 -14.95 -6.39 -10.65
N VAL A 136 -14.85 -7.63 -10.17
CA VAL A 136 -13.92 -8.65 -10.67
C VAL A 136 -14.03 -8.84 -12.18
N LYS A 137 -15.25 -9.08 -12.70
CA LYS A 137 -15.46 -9.27 -14.15
C LYS A 137 -14.99 -8.06 -14.96
N LYS A 138 -15.32 -6.84 -14.52
CA LYS A 138 -14.90 -5.61 -15.19
C LYS A 138 -13.37 -5.47 -15.19
N ALA A 139 -12.71 -5.76 -14.07
CA ALA A 139 -11.26 -5.70 -13.98
C ALA A 139 -10.59 -6.70 -14.93
N VAL A 140 -11.10 -7.93 -15.03
CA VAL A 140 -10.62 -8.95 -15.97
C VAL A 140 -10.87 -8.56 -17.43
N ASP A 141 -11.98 -7.91 -17.73
CA ASP A 141 -12.26 -7.44 -19.08
C ASP A 141 -11.35 -6.27 -19.48
N GLU A 142 -11.18 -5.25 -18.63
CA GLU A 142 -10.24 -4.14 -18.87
C GLU A 142 -8.77 -4.60 -18.93
N ALA A 143 -8.43 -5.65 -18.18
CA ALA A 143 -7.10 -6.25 -18.22
C ALA A 143 -6.74 -6.73 -19.62
N LYS A 144 -7.68 -7.31 -20.38
CA LYS A 144 -7.43 -7.80 -21.75
C LYS A 144 -7.02 -6.68 -22.72
N ASP A 145 -7.44 -5.45 -22.45
CA ASP A 145 -7.14 -4.27 -23.27
C ASP A 145 -5.91 -3.48 -22.79
N ALA A 146 -5.36 -3.81 -21.62
CA ALA A 146 -4.15 -3.17 -21.10
C ALA A 146 -2.87 -3.75 -21.72
N ASP A 147 -1.80 -2.94 -21.74
CA ASP A 147 -0.44 -3.41 -22.05
C ASP A 147 0.20 -4.06 -20.82
N TYR A 148 -0.03 -3.48 -19.63
CA TYR A 148 0.49 -3.94 -18.34
C TYR A 148 -0.57 -3.82 -17.25
N ILE A 149 -0.46 -4.67 -16.23
CA ILE A 149 -1.35 -4.65 -15.07
C ILE A 149 -0.52 -4.41 -13.80
N VAL A 150 -0.91 -3.41 -13.02
CA VAL A 150 -0.42 -3.20 -11.66
C VAL A 150 -1.49 -3.73 -10.71
N LEU A 151 -1.23 -4.91 -10.15
CA LEU A 151 -2.14 -5.61 -9.24
C LEU A 151 -1.69 -5.37 -7.80
N CYS A 152 -2.45 -4.59 -7.04
CA CYS A 152 -2.15 -4.22 -5.66
C CYS A 152 -2.93 -5.10 -4.69
N LEU A 153 -2.26 -6.01 -3.99
CA LEU A 153 -2.84 -6.93 -3.01
C LEU A 153 -2.24 -6.66 -1.62
N GLY A 154 -2.75 -7.36 -0.61
CA GLY A 154 -2.17 -7.35 0.73
C GLY A 154 -3.24 -7.24 1.81
N GLU A 155 -3.03 -6.36 2.76
CA GLU A 155 -3.82 -6.26 3.99
C GLU A 155 -4.45 -4.87 4.16
N GLY A 156 -5.52 -4.82 4.95
CA GLY A 156 -6.01 -3.56 5.53
C GLY A 156 -5.18 -3.16 6.75
N SER A 157 -5.78 -2.39 7.65
CA SER A 157 -5.07 -1.93 8.86
C SER A 157 -5.46 -2.73 10.09
N TYR A 158 -4.47 -3.08 10.91
CA TYR A 158 -4.66 -3.78 12.17
C TYR A 158 -3.60 -3.38 13.18
N THR A 159 -3.85 -3.63 14.46
CA THR A 159 -2.88 -3.33 15.52
C THR A 159 -3.02 -4.31 16.68
N GLU A 160 -1.88 -4.80 17.18
CA GLU A 160 -1.78 -5.72 18.32
C GLU A 160 -2.64 -6.99 18.17
N HIS A 161 -3.16 -7.52 19.28
CA HIS A 161 -3.96 -8.73 19.35
C HIS A 161 -5.17 -8.78 18.37
N PRO A 162 -5.91 -7.68 18.13
CA PRO A 162 -6.92 -7.64 17.08
C PRO A 162 -6.47 -8.08 15.69
N GLY A 163 -5.20 -7.86 15.37
CA GLY A 163 -4.61 -8.25 14.09
C GLY A 163 -4.17 -9.71 14.03
N ASP A 164 -4.38 -10.52 15.07
CA ASP A 164 -3.98 -11.92 15.07
C ASP A 164 -4.73 -12.71 13.99
N ILE A 165 -3.98 -13.53 13.25
CA ILE A 165 -4.47 -14.41 12.19
C ILE A 165 -4.01 -15.83 12.48
N SER A 166 -4.84 -16.81 12.15
CA SER A 166 -4.49 -18.23 12.25
C SER A 166 -3.90 -18.81 10.97
N ASP A 167 -3.95 -18.05 9.86
CA ASP A 167 -3.48 -18.47 8.55
C ASP A 167 -2.78 -17.28 7.85
N LEU A 168 -1.54 -17.51 7.42
CA LEU A 168 -0.71 -16.52 6.75
C LEU A 168 -1.02 -16.42 5.24
N THR A 169 -1.78 -17.35 4.69
CA THR A 169 -2.19 -17.37 3.27
C THR A 169 -3.00 -16.15 2.92
N LEU A 170 -2.60 -15.42 1.86
CA LEU A 170 -3.34 -14.26 1.35
C LEU A 170 -4.84 -14.64 1.18
N PRO A 171 -5.79 -13.75 1.52
CA PRO A 171 -7.21 -14.11 1.49
C PRO A 171 -7.64 -14.72 0.15
N GLU A 172 -8.44 -15.79 0.21
CA GLU A 172 -8.81 -16.59 -0.98
C GLU A 172 -9.47 -15.74 -2.08
N ILE A 173 -10.22 -14.71 -1.71
CA ILE A 173 -10.86 -13.76 -2.65
C ILE A 173 -9.81 -12.98 -3.44
N GLN A 174 -8.75 -12.51 -2.78
CA GLN A 174 -7.62 -11.84 -3.46
C GLN A 174 -6.83 -12.83 -4.33
N LEU A 175 -6.60 -14.06 -3.86
CA LEU A 175 -5.90 -15.09 -4.64
C LEU A 175 -6.65 -15.48 -5.92
N LYS A 176 -7.96 -15.73 -5.82
CA LYS A 176 -8.81 -16.03 -6.99
C LYS A 176 -8.87 -14.85 -7.95
N PHE A 177 -8.94 -13.63 -7.42
CA PHE A 177 -8.90 -12.43 -8.24
C PHE A 177 -7.57 -12.30 -8.99
N ALA A 178 -6.44 -12.51 -8.31
CA ALA A 178 -5.13 -12.50 -8.91
C ALA A 178 -4.97 -13.58 -9.99
N GLU A 179 -5.45 -14.80 -9.74
CA GLU A 179 -5.46 -15.89 -10.72
C GLU A 179 -6.26 -15.51 -11.97
N ALA A 180 -7.46 -14.94 -11.82
CA ALA A 180 -8.28 -14.48 -12.95
C ALA A 180 -7.60 -13.35 -13.77
N ILE A 181 -6.89 -12.44 -13.10
CA ILE A 181 -6.10 -11.38 -13.76
C ILE A 181 -4.92 -11.99 -14.52
N ILE A 182 -4.19 -12.94 -13.92
CA ILE A 182 -3.06 -13.62 -14.53
C ILE A 182 -3.49 -14.44 -15.76
N GLU A 183 -4.66 -15.08 -15.72
CA GLU A 183 -5.23 -15.86 -16.82
C GLU A 183 -5.54 -15.02 -18.07
N THR A 184 -5.58 -13.69 -17.97
CA THR A 184 -5.67 -12.82 -19.15
C THR A 184 -4.42 -12.86 -20.05
N GLY A 185 -3.31 -13.41 -19.54
CA GLY A 185 -2.04 -13.53 -20.26
C GLY A 185 -1.25 -12.23 -20.38
N LYS A 186 -1.72 -11.14 -19.74
CA LYS A 186 -1.00 -9.87 -19.71
C LYS A 186 0.12 -9.88 -18.67
N PRO A 187 1.19 -9.11 -18.87
CA PRO A 187 2.22 -8.96 -17.85
C PRO A 187 1.68 -8.28 -16.59
N VAL A 188 1.90 -8.91 -15.44
CA VAL A 188 1.43 -8.44 -14.13
C VAL A 188 2.61 -8.00 -13.27
N VAL A 189 2.56 -6.78 -12.77
CA VAL A 189 3.38 -6.26 -11.68
C VAL A 189 2.55 -6.36 -10.40
N LEU A 190 2.91 -7.32 -9.54
CA LEU A 190 2.28 -7.48 -8.23
C LEU A 190 2.89 -6.50 -7.24
N VAL A 191 2.06 -5.71 -6.57
CA VAL A 191 2.45 -4.82 -5.47
C VAL A 191 1.80 -5.33 -4.19
N LEU A 192 2.61 -5.61 -3.18
CA LEU A 192 2.16 -6.09 -1.87
C LEU A 192 2.24 -4.96 -0.85
N ALA A 193 1.07 -4.48 -0.41
CA ALA A 193 0.91 -3.52 0.68
C ALA A 193 0.31 -4.24 1.89
N GLU A 194 1.19 -4.71 2.78
CA GLU A 194 0.85 -5.63 3.87
C GLU A 194 1.82 -5.43 5.05
N GLY A 195 1.37 -5.66 6.28
CA GLY A 195 2.23 -5.53 7.46
C GLY A 195 3.04 -6.78 7.76
N ARG A 196 2.74 -7.89 7.07
CA ARG A 196 3.31 -9.23 7.28
C ARG A 196 3.48 -9.96 5.94
N PRO A 197 4.42 -10.92 5.82
CA PRO A 197 4.62 -11.67 4.59
C PRO A 197 3.52 -12.70 4.34
N ARG A 198 2.46 -12.35 3.58
CA ARG A 198 1.36 -13.28 3.27
C ARG A 198 1.82 -14.42 2.36
N ILE A 199 1.32 -15.64 2.54
CA ILE A 199 1.68 -16.74 1.63
C ILE A 199 1.00 -16.50 0.27
N ILE A 200 1.82 -16.35 -0.77
CA ILE A 200 1.41 -16.04 -2.16
C ILE A 200 1.94 -17.03 -3.21
N ASN A 201 2.37 -18.22 -2.79
CA ASN A 201 2.98 -19.24 -3.67
C ASN A 201 2.14 -19.60 -4.92
N ARG A 202 0.82 -19.52 -4.85
CA ARG A 202 -0.10 -19.75 -5.98
C ARG A 202 0.07 -18.78 -7.15
N ILE A 203 0.57 -17.58 -6.88
CA ILE A 203 0.65 -16.48 -7.84
C ILE A 203 2.07 -15.96 -8.07
N ALA A 204 2.99 -16.14 -7.11
CA ALA A 204 4.34 -15.57 -7.15
C ALA A 204 5.12 -15.94 -8.43
N ASP A 205 5.06 -17.20 -8.85
CA ASP A 205 5.76 -17.66 -10.05
C ASP A 205 5.10 -17.22 -11.36
N LYS A 206 3.81 -16.87 -11.31
CA LYS A 206 2.99 -16.56 -12.49
C LYS A 206 2.95 -15.08 -12.86
N VAL A 207 3.37 -14.18 -11.96
CA VAL A 207 3.47 -12.74 -12.23
C VAL A 207 4.86 -12.36 -12.76
N SER A 208 4.94 -11.27 -13.53
CA SER A 208 6.19 -10.83 -14.18
C SER A 208 7.12 -10.07 -13.23
N ALA A 209 6.57 -9.30 -12.30
CA ALA A 209 7.34 -8.60 -11.27
C ALA A 209 6.62 -8.59 -9.92
N ILE A 210 7.37 -8.47 -8.84
CA ILE A 210 6.85 -8.36 -7.47
C ILE A 210 7.58 -7.24 -6.75
N LEU A 211 6.82 -6.25 -6.27
CA LEU A 211 7.24 -5.22 -5.34
C LEU A 211 6.61 -5.47 -3.98
N LEU A 212 7.44 -5.56 -2.94
CA LEU A 212 6.99 -5.55 -1.56
C LEU A 212 7.13 -4.13 -1.02
N ALA A 213 5.99 -3.47 -0.84
CA ALA A 213 5.91 -2.09 -0.34
C ALA A 213 5.82 -2.04 1.19
N LEU A 214 5.35 -3.12 1.83
CA LEU A 214 4.98 -3.16 3.25
C LEU A 214 3.95 -2.06 3.57
N ASN A 215 4.26 -1.21 4.55
CA ASN A 215 3.47 -0.04 4.92
C ASN A 215 4.33 1.24 4.74
N PRO A 216 4.46 1.75 3.50
CA PRO A 216 5.37 2.85 3.15
C PRO A 216 4.85 4.24 3.55
N GLY A 217 3.72 4.32 4.26
CA GLY A 217 3.14 5.55 4.79
C GLY A 217 2.51 6.45 3.74
N ASN A 218 2.29 7.71 4.12
CA ASN A 218 1.59 8.72 3.30
C ASN A 218 2.27 9.08 1.96
N GLU A 219 3.59 8.88 1.83
CA GLU A 219 4.30 9.10 0.55
C GLU A 219 4.41 7.80 -0.28
N GLY A 220 3.85 6.70 0.24
CA GLY A 220 3.99 5.36 -0.32
C GLY A 220 3.46 5.21 -1.74
N GLY A 221 2.32 5.84 -2.07
CA GLY A 221 1.77 5.82 -3.41
C GLY A 221 2.75 6.39 -4.44
N ARG A 222 3.41 7.50 -4.10
CA ARG A 222 4.46 8.11 -4.93
C ARG A 222 5.70 7.23 -5.02
N ALA A 223 6.18 6.72 -3.89
CA ALA A 223 7.37 5.89 -3.84
C ALA A 223 7.22 4.61 -4.70
N VAL A 224 6.10 3.90 -4.59
CA VAL A 224 5.78 2.72 -5.41
C VAL A 224 5.71 3.11 -6.89
N THR A 225 5.04 4.20 -7.21
CA THR A 225 4.93 4.70 -8.59
C THR A 225 6.30 5.05 -9.18
N ASP A 226 7.17 5.69 -8.42
CA ASP A 226 8.52 6.05 -8.86
C ASP A 226 9.36 4.82 -9.19
N VAL A 227 9.22 3.73 -8.41
CA VAL A 227 9.87 2.44 -8.71
C VAL A 227 9.29 1.83 -9.98
N ILE A 228 7.95 1.78 -10.12
CA ILE A 228 7.29 1.17 -11.28
C ILE A 228 7.71 1.85 -12.58
N PHE A 229 7.84 3.18 -12.59
CA PHE A 229 8.14 3.97 -13.81
C PHE A 229 9.59 4.45 -13.92
N GLY A 230 10.48 3.98 -13.03
CA GLY A 230 11.92 4.20 -13.13
C GLY A 230 12.42 5.58 -12.73
N ASP A 231 11.61 6.35 -12.00
CA ASP A 231 12.04 7.62 -11.39
C ASP A 231 12.82 7.37 -10.08
N TYR A 232 12.81 6.13 -9.57
CA TYR A 232 13.68 5.66 -8.50
C TYR A 232 14.14 4.21 -8.77
N ASN A 233 15.41 3.91 -8.47
CA ASN A 233 15.96 2.55 -8.54
C ASN A 233 15.88 1.90 -7.15
N PRO A 234 15.02 0.89 -6.93
CA PRO A 234 14.77 0.33 -5.60
C PRO A 234 16.05 -0.30 -5.02
N ASN A 235 16.31 -0.01 -3.74
CA ASN A 235 17.47 -0.51 -3.00
C ASN A 235 17.08 -1.19 -1.66
N GLY A 236 15.79 -1.34 -1.38
CA GLY A 236 15.29 -2.06 -0.22
C GLY A 236 15.71 -3.53 -0.22
N LYS A 237 15.91 -4.08 0.97
CA LYS A 237 16.22 -5.49 1.19
C LYS A 237 15.25 -6.05 2.22
N LEU A 238 14.90 -7.33 2.08
CA LEU A 238 14.09 -8.03 3.06
C LEU A 238 14.77 -8.01 4.44
N PRO A 239 14.13 -7.46 5.48
CA PRO A 239 14.64 -7.53 6.85
C PRO A 239 14.17 -8.81 7.58
N PHE A 240 13.42 -9.68 6.90
CA PHE A 240 12.87 -10.94 7.39
C PHE A 240 12.85 -11.99 6.26
N THR A 241 12.61 -13.27 6.57
CA THR A 241 12.42 -14.31 5.56
C THR A 241 10.98 -14.31 5.05
N TYR A 242 10.82 -14.24 3.73
CA TYR A 242 9.53 -14.40 3.04
C TYR A 242 9.57 -15.69 2.24
#